data_AF-A0A2N2CU04-F1
#
_entry.id   AF-A0A2N2CU04-F1
#
_cell.length_a   1.000
_cell.length_b   1.000
_cell.length_c   1.000
_cell.angle_alpha   90.00
_cell.angle_beta   90.00
_cell.angle_gamma   90.00
#
_symmetry.space_group_name_H-M   'P 1'
#
loop_
_entity.id
_entity.type
_entity.pdbx_description
1 polymer ?
#
loop_
_entity_poly.entity_id
_entity_poly.type
_entity_poly.pdbx_seq_one_letter_code
_entity_poly.pdbx_strand_id
1 'polypeptide(L)'
;MKKGISLAVAVMLVMGLFVGCNSSAKPKTDEMADSVSFTATIDEVSDTELLVTVLDDENFNQARVNMQGFDSLDFVPEKGQTIKLSIKNQVGMSEPPFVNPITIELVK
;
A
#
# COMPACT_ATOMS: atom_id res chain seq x y z
N MET A 1 -66.36 -5.04 1.58
CA MET A 1 -66.33 -6.34 2.30
C MET A 1 -65.64 -7.36 1.40
N LYS A 2 -64.79 -8.24 1.98
CA LYS A 2 -64.14 -9.45 1.42
C LYS A 2 -63.09 -9.18 0.30
N LYS A 3 -61.79 -9.14 0.61
CA LYS A 3 -60.83 -10.26 0.85
C LYS A 3 -60.92 -11.37 -0.20
N GLY A 4 -59.86 -11.49 -1.00
CA GLY A 4 -59.58 -12.60 -1.90
C GLY A 4 -58.13 -12.54 -2.35
N ILE A 5 -57.23 -12.99 -1.47
CA ILE A 5 -55.79 -13.13 -1.73
C ILE A 5 -55.64 -14.37 -2.62
N SER A 6 -55.22 -14.19 -3.86
CA SER A 6 -54.83 -15.31 -4.72
C SER A 6 -53.34 -15.22 -5.00
N LEU A 7 -52.63 -16.12 -4.33
CA LEU A 7 -51.21 -16.41 -4.45
C LEU A 7 -50.94 -16.92 -5.89
N ALA A 8 -50.14 -16.21 -6.67
CA ALA A 8 -49.56 -16.74 -7.90
C ALA A 8 -48.06 -16.49 -7.87
N VAL A 9 -47.33 -17.53 -7.47
CA VAL A 9 -45.89 -17.66 -7.60
C VAL A 9 -45.56 -17.66 -9.10
N ALA A 10 -44.93 -16.59 -9.58
CA ALA A 10 -44.28 -16.56 -10.88
C ALA A 10 -42.80 -16.28 -10.66
N VAL A 11 -42.05 -17.38 -10.63
CA VAL A 11 -40.60 -17.41 -10.77
C VAL A 11 -40.25 -16.85 -12.14
N MET A 12 -39.64 -15.67 -12.18
CA MET A 12 -38.78 -15.27 -13.29
C MET A 12 -37.47 -14.71 -12.74
N LEU A 13 -36.54 -15.65 -12.56
CA LEU A 13 -35.11 -15.41 -12.72
C LEU A 13 -34.86 -14.88 -14.14
N VAL A 14 -34.60 -13.58 -14.28
CA VAL A 14 -33.59 -13.12 -15.25
C VAL A 14 -32.82 -11.99 -14.61
N MET A 15 -31.54 -12.27 -14.44
CA MET A 15 -30.51 -11.46 -13.82
C MET A 15 -30.46 -10.05 -14.40
N GLY A 16 -30.79 -9.06 -13.57
CA GLY A 16 -30.06 -7.81 -13.63
C GLY A 16 -28.69 -8.05 -13.00
N LEU A 17 -27.63 -7.61 -13.67
CA LEU A 17 -26.64 -6.69 -13.09
C LEU A 17 -25.52 -6.40 -14.10
N PHE A 18 -25.33 -5.11 -14.30
CA PHE A 18 -24.19 -4.45 -14.93
C PHE A 18 -22.87 -4.88 -14.28
N VAL A 19 -21.92 -5.38 -15.07
CA VAL A 19 -20.46 -5.29 -14.85
C VAL A 19 -19.84 -5.51 -16.25
N GLY A 20 -19.05 -4.63 -16.88
CA GLY A 20 -17.97 -3.80 -16.37
C GLY A 20 -16.66 -4.60 -16.44
N CYS A 21 -15.66 -4.09 -17.19
CA CYS A 21 -14.27 -4.54 -17.24
C CYS A 21 -13.97 -5.99 -17.67
N ASN A 22 -13.34 -6.15 -18.83
CA ASN A 22 -12.38 -7.24 -19.02
C ASN A 22 -11.07 -6.67 -19.59
N SER A 23 -10.46 -5.77 -18.81
CA SER A 23 -9.02 -5.58 -18.89
C SER A 23 -8.39 -6.80 -18.25
N SER A 24 -7.68 -7.59 -19.04
CA SER A 24 -6.77 -8.63 -18.57
C SER A 24 -5.73 -8.01 -17.66
N ALA A 25 -6.05 -7.88 -16.37
CA ALA A 25 -5.07 -7.64 -15.34
C ALA A 25 -4.24 -8.92 -15.23
N LYS A 26 -3.02 -8.88 -15.78
CA LYS A 26 -1.96 -9.83 -15.47
C LYS A 26 -1.98 -10.07 -13.96
N PRO A 27 -1.93 -11.33 -13.47
CA PRO A 27 -1.63 -11.56 -12.08
C PRO A 27 -0.21 -11.03 -11.88
N LYS A 28 -0.09 -9.83 -11.29
CA LYS A 28 1.17 -9.38 -10.72
C LYS A 28 1.44 -10.36 -9.59
N THR A 29 2.45 -11.18 -9.81
CA THR A 29 3.09 -12.06 -8.86
C THR A 29 3.03 -11.49 -7.45
N ASP A 30 2.70 -12.39 -6.52
CA ASP A 30 2.48 -12.29 -5.07
C ASP A 30 3.62 -11.64 -4.25
N GLU A 31 4.34 -10.66 -4.79
CA GLU A 31 5.51 -10.04 -4.13
C GLU A 31 5.14 -9.06 -3.01
N MET A 32 3.85 -8.73 -2.88
CA MET A 32 3.30 -7.87 -1.82
C MET A 32 2.71 -8.64 -0.63
N ALA A 33 2.65 -9.98 -0.68
CA ALA A 33 2.00 -10.75 0.39
C ALA A 33 2.72 -10.64 1.75
N ASP A 34 4.02 -10.34 1.74
CA ASP A 34 4.87 -10.17 2.94
C ASP A 34 5.49 -8.76 3.04
N SER A 35 4.84 -7.74 2.45
CA SER A 35 5.29 -6.35 2.58
C SER A 35 4.59 -5.63 3.74
N VAL A 36 5.34 -4.84 4.50
CA VAL A 36 4.80 -3.93 5.52
C VAL A 36 4.89 -2.51 4.98
N SER A 37 3.78 -1.76 5.10
CA SER A 37 3.72 -0.35 4.70
C SER A 37 3.46 0.53 5.90
N PHE A 38 4.15 1.65 5.98
CA PHE A 38 3.99 2.64 7.03
C PHE A 38 4.21 4.05 6.49
N THR A 39 3.59 5.04 7.13
CA THR A 39 3.89 6.45 6.86
C THR A 39 5.09 6.87 7.68
N ALA A 40 6.00 7.62 7.06
CA ALA A 40 7.18 8.13 7.71
C ALA A 40 7.50 9.56 7.24
N THR A 41 8.18 10.32 8.09
CA THR A 41 8.73 11.63 7.74
C THR A 41 10.21 11.49 7.43
N ILE A 42 10.69 12.13 6.37
CA ILE A 42 12.12 12.17 6.03
C ILE A 42 12.85 13.09 7.00
N ASP A 43 13.82 12.56 7.75
CA ASP A 43 14.65 13.34 8.67
C ASP A 43 15.95 13.79 8.03
N GLU A 44 16.54 12.94 7.20
CA GLU A 44 17.80 13.19 6.49
C GLU A 44 17.78 12.54 5.11
N VAL A 45 18.42 13.21 4.15
CA VAL A 45 18.58 12.75 2.77
C VAL A 45 20.08 12.65 2.50
N SER A 46 20.53 11.48 2.06
CA SER A 46 21.89 11.23 1.57
C SER A 46 21.84 10.73 0.13
N ASP A 47 23.00 10.68 -0.54
CA ASP A 47 23.09 10.22 -1.93
C ASP A 47 22.55 8.78 -2.13
N THR A 48 22.68 7.94 -1.10
CA THR A 48 22.39 6.51 -1.16
C THR A 48 21.35 6.05 -0.14
N GLU A 49 20.89 6.94 0.74
CA GLU A 49 20.08 6.57 1.91
C GLU A 49 19.12 7.68 2.32
N LEU A 50 17.98 7.30 2.91
CA LEU A 50 17.11 8.21 3.66
C LEU A 50 17.04 7.77 5.12
N LEU A 51 17.13 8.72 6.05
CA LEU A 51 16.70 8.50 7.43
C LEU A 51 15.26 8.94 7.54
N VAL A 52 14.40 8.06 8.05
CA VAL A 52 12.97 8.34 8.21
C VAL A 52 12.49 8.01 9.61
N THR A 53 11.57 8.82 10.14
CA THR A 53 10.83 8.56 11.38
C THR A 53 9.44 8.09 11.04
N VAL A 54 9.07 6.91 11.51
CA VAL A 54 7.76 6.31 11.25
C VAL A 54 6.71 6.91 12.18
N LEU A 55 5.54 7.17 11.62
CA LEU A 55 4.44 7.87 12.29
C LEU A 55 3.35 6.92 12.78
N ASP A 56 3.20 5.76 12.13
CA ASP A 56 2.05 4.89 12.29
C ASP A 56 2.34 3.59 13.07
N ASP A 57 3.57 3.41 13.59
CA ASP A 57 4.01 2.21 14.31
C ASP A 57 4.72 2.58 15.63
N GLU A 58 4.18 2.12 16.76
CA GLU A 58 4.72 2.42 18.09
C GLU A 58 5.98 1.61 18.46
N ASN A 59 6.25 0.51 17.74
CA ASN A 59 7.39 -0.38 18.00
C ASN A 59 8.56 -0.11 17.06
N PHE A 60 8.34 0.67 16.00
CA PHE A 60 9.30 0.95 14.96
C PHE A 60 9.39 2.46 14.75
N ASN A 61 10.33 3.11 15.44
CA ASN A 61 10.41 4.58 15.42
C ASN A 61 11.14 5.14 14.20
N GLN A 62 12.24 4.51 13.78
CA GLN A 62 13.11 5.06 12.72
C GLN A 62 13.64 3.95 11.82
N ALA A 63 13.96 4.30 10.57
CA ALA A 63 14.57 3.40 9.61
C ALA A 63 15.60 4.13 8.73
N ARG A 64 16.67 3.42 8.36
CA ARG A 64 17.54 3.80 7.25
C ARG A 64 17.08 3.07 6.00
N VAL A 65 16.59 3.83 5.03
CA VAL A 65 16.07 3.31 3.77
C VAL A 65 17.18 3.33 2.74
N ASN A 66 17.49 2.17 2.17
CA ASN A 66 18.45 2.06 1.10
C ASN A 66 17.88 2.61 -0.21
N MET A 67 18.51 3.64 -0.78
CA MET A 67 18.14 4.19 -2.10
C MET A 67 18.97 3.60 -3.23
N GLN A 68 20.02 2.82 -2.93
CA GLN A 68 20.89 2.24 -3.96
C GLN A 68 20.14 1.17 -4.76
N GLY A 69 20.06 1.38 -6.07
CA GLY A 69 19.34 0.47 -6.97
C GLY A 69 17.82 0.55 -6.85
N PHE A 70 17.29 1.50 -6.07
CA PHE A 70 15.88 1.85 -6.13
C PHE A 70 15.66 2.70 -7.39
N ASP A 71 14.67 2.32 -8.20
CA ASP A 71 14.31 3.09 -9.39
C ASP A 71 13.99 4.54 -9.01
N SER A 72 14.21 5.45 -9.96
CA SER A 72 14.01 6.89 -9.75
C SER A 72 12.66 7.17 -9.09
N LEU A 73 12.68 7.97 -8.03
CA LEU A 73 11.47 8.43 -7.37
C LEU A 73 10.69 9.40 -8.28
N ASP A 74 9.36 9.36 -8.19
CA ASP A 74 8.47 10.30 -8.87
C ASP A 74 8.51 11.72 -8.25
N PHE A 75 9.34 11.92 -7.24
CA PHE A 75 9.52 13.17 -6.51
C PHE A 75 10.98 13.30 -6.05
N VAL A 76 11.37 14.51 -5.67
CA VAL A 76 12.69 14.77 -5.07
C VAL A 76 12.57 14.65 -3.54
N PRO A 77 13.30 13.72 -2.89
CA PRO A 77 13.29 13.59 -1.44
C PRO A 77 13.82 14.85 -0.76
N GLU A 78 13.05 15.36 0.19
CA GLU A 78 13.45 16.49 1.03
C GLU A 78 13.10 16.23 2.49
N LYS A 79 13.93 16.76 3.39
CA LYS A 79 13.68 16.70 4.83
C LYS A 79 12.32 17.33 5.16
N GLY A 80 11.54 16.64 6.00
CA GLY A 80 10.21 17.05 6.45
C GLY A 80 9.07 16.58 5.55
N GLN A 81 9.36 15.97 4.39
CA GLN A 81 8.31 15.34 3.58
C GLN A 81 7.78 14.09 4.26
N THR A 82 6.47 13.89 4.17
CA THR A 82 5.80 12.67 4.59
C THR A 82 5.69 11.72 3.41
N ILE A 83 6.16 10.51 3.58
CA ILE A 83 6.15 9.46 2.57
C ILE A 83 5.44 8.23 3.10
N LYS A 84 4.86 7.45 2.19
CA LYS A 84 4.41 6.10 2.43
C LYS A 84 5.47 5.15 1.92
N LEU A 85 6.08 4.41 2.85
CA LEU A 85 7.15 3.47 2.58
C LEU A 85 6.61 2.05 2.71
N SER A 86 6.87 1.20 1.72
CA SER A 86 6.63 -0.24 1.80
C SER A 86 7.95 -0.99 1.75
N ILE A 87 8.19 -1.92 2.66
CA ILE A 87 9.41 -2.73 2.74
C ILE A 87 9.05 -4.21 2.78
N LYS A 88 9.99 -5.09 2.41
CA LYS A 88 9.86 -6.52 2.72
C LYS A 88 9.98 -6.69 4.23
N ASN A 89 9.25 -7.66 4.80
CA ASN A 89 9.31 -7.99 6.23
C ASN A 89 10.65 -8.64 6.65
N GLN A 90 11.74 -7.91 6.43
CA GLN A 90 13.11 -8.23 6.82
C GLN A 90 13.75 -6.93 7.31
N VAL A 91 13.68 -6.70 8.61
CA VAL A 91 14.38 -5.59 9.26
C VAL A 91 15.82 -6.00 9.54
N GLY A 92 16.79 -5.21 9.07
CA GLY A 92 18.20 -5.43 9.41
C GLY A 92 18.44 -5.31 10.92
N MET A 93 19.46 -5.98 11.44
CA MET A 93 19.79 -5.98 12.88
C MET A 93 20.47 -4.68 13.39
N SER A 94 20.35 -3.58 12.67
CA SER A 94 20.97 -2.29 13.04
C SER A 94 19.99 -1.40 13.83
N GLU A 95 20.52 -0.40 14.55
CA GLU A 95 19.74 0.63 15.23
C GLU A 95 20.19 2.03 14.73
N PRO A 96 19.39 2.74 13.92
CA PRO A 96 18.09 2.31 13.37
C PRO A 96 18.23 1.18 12.33
N PRO A 97 17.17 0.37 12.14
CA PRO A 97 17.15 -0.75 11.18
C PRO A 97 17.34 -0.25 9.75
N PHE A 98 18.22 -0.95 9.02
CA PHE A 98 18.45 -0.72 7.60
C PHE A 98 17.49 -1.59 6.78
N VAL A 99 16.75 -0.96 5.87
CA VAL A 99 15.65 -1.58 5.13
C VAL A 99 15.77 -1.31 3.63
N ASN A 100 15.35 -2.29 2.83
CA ASN A 100 15.25 -2.13 1.38
C ASN A 100 13.80 -1.79 0.99
N PRO A 101 13.56 -0.63 0.37
CA PRO A 101 12.22 -0.24 -0.08
C PRO A 101 11.74 -1.11 -1.24
N ILE A 102 10.44 -1.41 -1.24
CA ILE A 102 9.69 -1.91 -2.39
C ILE A 102 9.02 -0.73 -3.11
N THR A 103 8.39 0.17 -2.34
CA THR A 103 7.75 1.38 -2.86
C THR A 103 7.99 2.56 -1.93
N ILE A 104 8.12 3.75 -2.52
CA ILE A 104 8.22 5.02 -1.80
C ILE A 104 7.29 6.02 -2.52
N GLU A 105 6.26 6.49 -1.84
CA GLU A 105 5.26 7.39 -2.40
C GLU A 105 5.14 8.65 -1.55
N LEU A 106 5.10 9.83 -2.17
CA LEU A 106 4.88 11.09 -1.45
C LEU A 106 3.42 11.19 -0.99
N VAL A 107 3.21 11.43 0.30
CA VAL A 107 1.89 11.70 0.87
C VAL A 107 1.67 13.21 0.81
N LYS A 108 0.67 13.63 0.03
CA LYS A 108 0.32 15.05 -0.17
C LYS A 108 -0.46 15.63 1.00
#